data_AF-A0A498LAP7-F1
#
_entry.id   AF-A0A498LAP7-F1
#
_cell.length_a   1.000
_cell.length_b   1.000
_cell.length_c   1.000
_cell.angle_alpha   90.00
_cell.angle_beta   90.00
_cell.angle_gamma   90.00
#
_symmetry.space_group_name_H-M   'P 1'
#
loop_
_entity.id
_entity.type
_entity.pdbx_description
1 polymer ?
#
loop_
_entity_poly.entity_id
_entity_poly.type
_entity_poly.pdbx_seq_one_letter_code
_entity_poly.pdbx_strand_id
1 'polypeptide(L)'
;MRERHIEDVVYSSVRQRHRTAAAECLLTLKIRALKSQVNKLRAKVKHLQRQKVSKGKKELTKKELMMKELQQLLPAKVYAFVSTQLQMSQRKCQGYRWTTQDKAFFLSLWHASPKCYRLLCKVFSMPSVRTLQKTCQAVDFKTGFNTNILSTMRKAMETTKPIDKLCAIVTDEMSLKEAVHYNEAADRVEGFEDFGKGQRTPYVANYASGFIVRGLFTKWKQLFGYCFTSGPIPHVRLQSMLFDGIRELRKAGMECLVFICDQAAGNRTMLTRLGVTKEQPFFSVDGIRVFCLWDPPHLIKNIRNNWRRHGFVLDGNEITWDILEDLYAYDSHQEIRLCCRLTKKHSSDGVLSSDINPPSFDHDGNVLVYIAGYIADKVVGKFADPEGPCKECKVLSTHVPTDPRYTFLKDKQYTDLALGEKGLKVPSTALVDLVVALEANFRKHINGVVHSVGLGKKLFTSGMEVVMYV
;
A
#
# COMPACT_ATOMS: atom_id res chain seq x y z
N MET A 1 -106.89 -14.54 -17.22
CA MET A 1 -105.45 -14.46 -17.54
C MET A 1 -104.54 -14.07 -16.36
N ARG A 2 -105.05 -13.67 -15.17
CA ARG A 2 -104.20 -13.19 -14.05
C ARG A 2 -103.86 -14.22 -12.95
N GLU A 3 -104.56 -15.36 -12.84
CA GLU A 3 -104.31 -16.33 -11.76
C GLU A 3 -103.16 -17.32 -12.06
N ARG A 4 -103.01 -17.78 -13.30
CA ARG A 4 -101.89 -18.67 -13.70
C ARG A 4 -100.50 -18.03 -13.60
N HIS A 5 -100.41 -16.70 -13.56
CA HIS A 5 -99.14 -15.99 -13.46
C HIS A 5 -98.63 -15.85 -12.02
N ILE A 6 -99.52 -15.98 -11.02
CA ILE A 6 -99.15 -15.86 -9.60
C ILE A 6 -98.61 -17.20 -9.06
N GLU A 7 -99.19 -18.33 -9.47
CA GLU A 7 -98.68 -19.65 -9.09
C GLU A 7 -97.27 -19.94 -9.64
N ASP A 8 -96.99 -19.58 -10.90
CA ASP A 8 -95.66 -19.74 -11.50
C ASP A 8 -94.58 -18.85 -10.83
N VAL A 9 -94.96 -17.66 -10.36
CA VAL A 9 -94.06 -16.74 -9.63
C VAL A 9 -93.79 -17.23 -8.20
N VAL A 10 -94.78 -17.78 -7.52
CA VAL A 10 -94.60 -18.37 -6.18
C VAL A 10 -93.77 -19.64 -6.24
N TYR A 11 -94.04 -20.54 -7.20
CA TYR A 11 -93.33 -21.81 -7.36
C TYR A 11 -91.86 -21.61 -7.79
N SER A 12 -91.59 -20.63 -8.65
CA SER A 12 -90.22 -20.23 -9.01
C SER A 12 -89.46 -19.61 -7.84
N SER A 13 -90.09 -18.73 -7.03
CA SER A 13 -89.44 -18.13 -5.86
C SER A 13 -89.08 -19.16 -4.76
N VAL A 14 -89.92 -20.18 -4.56
CA VAL A 14 -89.68 -21.28 -3.59
C VAL A 14 -88.54 -22.18 -4.08
N ARG A 15 -88.50 -22.53 -5.37
CA ARG A 15 -87.37 -23.26 -5.98
C ARG A 15 -86.05 -22.50 -5.89
N GLN A 16 -86.10 -21.17 -6.04
CA GLN A 16 -84.94 -20.31 -5.95
C GLN A 16 -84.42 -20.20 -4.51
N ARG A 17 -85.31 -20.10 -3.51
CA ARG A 17 -84.97 -20.15 -2.07
C ARG A 17 -84.39 -21.50 -1.62
N HIS A 18 -84.91 -22.62 -2.13
CA HIS A 18 -84.34 -23.94 -1.83
C HIS A 18 -82.96 -24.14 -2.47
N ARG A 19 -82.73 -23.61 -3.69
CA ARG A 19 -81.40 -23.64 -4.34
C ARG A 19 -80.38 -22.75 -3.62
N THR A 20 -80.78 -21.57 -3.13
CA THR A 20 -79.89 -20.69 -2.34
C THR A 20 -79.57 -21.28 -0.97
N ALA A 21 -80.54 -21.87 -0.26
CA ALA A 21 -80.30 -22.54 1.02
C ALA A 21 -79.37 -23.77 0.90
N ALA A 22 -79.52 -24.56 -0.17
CA ALA A 22 -78.62 -25.67 -0.47
C ALA A 22 -77.20 -25.20 -0.80
N ALA A 23 -77.06 -24.09 -1.55
CA ALA A 23 -75.77 -23.47 -1.86
C ALA A 23 -75.08 -22.89 -0.61
N GLU A 24 -75.84 -22.24 0.29
CA GLU A 24 -75.34 -21.76 1.58
C GLU A 24 -74.87 -22.90 2.47
N CYS A 25 -75.63 -23.98 2.57
CA CYS A 25 -75.26 -25.17 3.34
C CYS A 25 -73.94 -25.78 2.82
N LEU A 26 -73.81 -25.92 1.50
CA LEU A 26 -72.59 -26.40 0.84
C LEU A 26 -71.38 -25.48 1.09
N LEU A 27 -71.60 -24.16 1.10
CA LEU A 27 -70.58 -23.17 1.39
C LEU A 27 -70.13 -23.24 2.86
N THR A 28 -71.05 -23.40 3.82
CA THR A 28 -70.70 -23.60 5.24
C THR A 28 -69.91 -24.89 5.47
N LEU A 29 -70.24 -25.98 4.76
CA LEU A 29 -69.48 -27.23 4.83
C LEU A 29 -68.06 -27.06 4.26
N LYS A 30 -67.92 -26.36 3.13
CA LYS A 30 -66.59 -25.99 2.56
C LYS A 30 -65.79 -25.12 3.53
N ILE A 31 -66.40 -24.12 4.16
CA ILE A 31 -65.74 -23.25 5.15
C ILE A 31 -65.28 -24.06 6.37
N ARG A 32 -66.07 -25.03 6.86
CA ARG A 32 -65.65 -25.93 7.94
C ARG A 32 -64.48 -26.82 7.53
N ALA A 33 -64.53 -27.40 6.33
CA ALA A 33 -63.45 -28.22 5.80
C ALA A 33 -62.14 -27.43 5.67
N LEU A 34 -62.21 -26.21 5.10
CA LEU A 34 -61.08 -25.29 4.99
C LEU A 34 -60.54 -24.87 6.36
N LYS A 35 -61.40 -24.54 7.35
CA LYS A 35 -60.97 -24.22 8.72
C LYS A 35 -60.26 -25.40 9.38
N SER A 36 -60.75 -26.62 9.20
CA SER A 36 -60.10 -27.84 9.69
C SER A 36 -58.72 -28.05 9.05
N GLN A 37 -58.61 -27.79 7.74
CA GLN A 37 -57.36 -27.91 6.99
C GLN A 37 -56.34 -26.85 7.44
N VAL A 38 -56.76 -25.59 7.65
CA VAL A 38 -55.93 -24.51 8.21
C VAL A 38 -55.44 -24.86 9.61
N ASN A 39 -56.29 -25.43 10.47
CA ASN A 39 -55.88 -25.85 11.81
C ASN A 39 -54.87 -26.99 11.80
N LYS A 40 -55.05 -27.99 10.92
CA LYS A 40 -54.06 -29.06 10.70
C LYS A 40 -52.72 -28.52 10.21
N LEU A 41 -52.73 -27.59 9.25
CA LEU A 41 -51.53 -26.95 8.73
C LEU A 41 -50.83 -26.10 9.81
N ARG A 42 -51.57 -25.32 10.61
CA ARG A 42 -51.02 -24.54 11.73
C ARG A 42 -50.37 -25.44 12.79
N ALA A 43 -51.00 -26.57 13.14
CA ALA A 43 -50.41 -27.55 14.05
C ALA A 43 -49.12 -28.17 13.49
N LYS A 44 -49.11 -28.49 12.20
CA LYS A 44 -47.93 -29.03 11.50
C LYS A 44 -46.79 -28.01 11.46
N VAL A 45 -47.07 -26.73 11.20
CA VAL A 45 -46.08 -25.64 11.26
C VAL A 45 -45.52 -25.49 12.67
N LYS A 46 -46.36 -25.51 13.71
CA LYS A 46 -45.91 -25.39 15.11
C LYS A 46 -45.05 -26.58 15.55
N HIS A 47 -45.38 -27.80 15.08
CA HIS A 47 -44.56 -28.99 15.31
C HIS A 47 -43.20 -28.91 14.61
N LEU A 48 -43.18 -28.54 13.32
CA LEU A 48 -41.96 -28.36 12.55
C LEU A 48 -41.06 -27.27 13.15
N GLN A 49 -41.64 -26.15 13.62
CA GLN A 49 -40.89 -25.09 14.31
C GLN A 49 -40.25 -25.61 15.61
N ARG A 50 -40.99 -26.38 16.43
CA ARG A 50 -40.46 -26.98 17.67
C ARG A 50 -39.34 -27.99 17.39
N GLN A 51 -39.50 -28.84 16.37
CA GLN A 51 -38.44 -29.77 15.95
C GLN A 51 -37.19 -29.03 15.45
N LYS A 52 -37.35 -27.95 14.68
CA LYS A 52 -36.25 -27.15 14.16
C LYS A 52 -35.47 -26.46 15.28
N VAL A 53 -36.18 -25.92 16.29
CA VAL A 53 -35.56 -25.30 17.47
C VAL A 53 -34.85 -26.33 18.36
N SER A 54 -35.45 -27.51 18.58
CA SER A 54 -34.85 -28.59 19.38
C SER A 54 -33.59 -29.17 18.72
N LYS A 55 -33.65 -29.47 17.41
CA LYS A 55 -32.47 -29.91 16.64
C LYS A 55 -31.38 -28.85 16.62
N GLY A 56 -31.75 -27.58 16.36
CA GLY A 56 -30.79 -26.47 16.38
C GLY A 56 -30.11 -26.30 17.74
N LYS A 57 -30.84 -26.41 18.86
CA LYS A 57 -30.24 -26.35 20.21
C LYS A 57 -29.26 -27.48 20.47
N LYS A 58 -29.57 -28.73 20.07
CA LYS A 58 -28.67 -29.89 20.24
C LYS A 58 -27.42 -29.80 19.37
N GLU A 59 -27.54 -29.28 18.15
CA GLU A 59 -26.39 -29.06 17.27
C GLU A 59 -25.49 -27.92 17.77
N LEU A 60 -26.06 -26.85 18.32
CA LEU A 60 -25.29 -25.77 18.95
C LEU A 60 -24.46 -26.29 20.13
N THR A 61 -25.05 -27.05 21.06
CA THR A 61 -24.31 -27.58 22.21
C THR A 61 -23.22 -28.56 21.81
N LYS A 62 -23.44 -29.40 20.79
CA LYS A 62 -22.40 -30.29 20.27
C LYS A 62 -21.22 -29.52 19.65
N LYS A 63 -21.52 -28.44 18.92
CA LYS A 63 -20.50 -27.56 18.33
C LYS A 63 -19.70 -26.81 19.39
N GLU A 64 -20.37 -26.30 20.43
CA GLU A 64 -19.72 -25.62 21.56
C GLU A 64 -18.78 -26.56 22.32
N LEU A 65 -19.19 -27.82 22.52
CA LEU A 65 -18.35 -28.83 23.16
C LEU A 65 -17.09 -29.13 22.32
N MET A 66 -17.27 -29.38 21.02
CA MET A 66 -16.15 -29.61 20.09
C MET A 66 -15.19 -28.42 20.04
N MET A 67 -15.70 -27.18 20.06
CA MET A 67 -14.86 -25.98 20.08
C MET A 67 -14.07 -25.82 21.38
N LYS A 68 -14.59 -26.30 22.52
CA LYS A 68 -13.84 -26.32 23.79
C LYS A 68 -12.75 -27.37 23.79
N GLU A 69 -13.02 -28.57 23.28
CA GLU A 69 -12.03 -29.64 23.15
C GLU A 69 -10.88 -29.21 22.23
N LEU A 70 -11.19 -28.62 21.08
CA LEU A 70 -10.18 -28.09 20.16
C LEU A 70 -9.33 -26.98 20.79
N GLN A 71 -9.91 -26.17 21.69
CA GLN A 71 -9.16 -25.12 22.38
C GLN A 71 -8.13 -25.66 23.36
N GLN A 72 -8.40 -26.83 23.97
CA GLN A 72 -7.48 -27.49 24.88
C GLN A 72 -6.37 -28.25 24.14
N LEU A 73 -6.68 -28.79 22.96
CA LEU A 73 -5.74 -29.59 22.17
C LEU A 73 -4.83 -28.76 21.25
N LEU A 74 -5.31 -27.61 20.76
CA LEU A 74 -4.60 -26.82 19.77
C LEU A 74 -3.92 -25.59 20.39
N PRO A 75 -2.71 -25.22 19.93
CA PRO A 75 -2.12 -23.93 20.27
C PRO A 75 -3.04 -22.78 19.85
N ALA A 76 -3.05 -21.68 20.62
CA ALA A 76 -3.98 -20.56 20.44
C ALA A 76 -4.07 -20.03 18.99
N LYS A 77 -2.94 -19.93 18.27
CA LYS A 77 -2.90 -19.48 16.87
C LYS A 77 -3.55 -20.48 15.90
N VAL A 78 -3.30 -21.77 16.11
CA VAL A 78 -3.86 -22.85 15.28
C VAL A 78 -5.35 -22.96 15.55
N TYR A 79 -5.74 -22.90 16.82
CA TYR A 79 -7.15 -22.83 17.23
C TYR A 79 -7.87 -21.67 16.57
N ALA A 80 -7.29 -20.46 16.60
CA ALA A 80 -7.87 -19.29 15.95
C ALA A 80 -8.10 -19.55 14.45
N PHE A 81 -7.10 -20.06 13.73
CA PHE A 81 -7.25 -20.40 12.31
C PHE A 81 -8.35 -21.43 12.06
N VAL A 82 -8.35 -22.56 12.77
CA VAL A 82 -9.34 -23.63 12.62
C VAL A 82 -10.74 -23.13 12.96
N SER A 83 -10.87 -22.34 14.03
CA SER A 83 -12.14 -21.72 14.43
C SER A 83 -12.70 -20.83 13.32
N THR A 84 -11.85 -20.01 12.70
CA THR A 84 -12.21 -19.15 11.58
C THR A 84 -12.62 -20.00 10.37
N GLN A 85 -11.90 -21.09 10.03
CA GLN A 85 -12.29 -21.99 8.94
C GLN A 85 -13.68 -22.63 9.19
N LEU A 86 -13.94 -23.12 10.41
CA LEU A 86 -15.23 -23.73 10.78
C LEU A 86 -16.39 -22.74 10.78
N GLN A 87 -16.15 -21.47 11.13
CA GLN A 87 -17.17 -20.43 11.06
C GLN A 87 -17.50 -20.06 9.61
N MET A 88 -16.48 -19.99 8.74
CA MET A 88 -16.66 -19.60 7.35
C MET A 88 -17.21 -20.74 6.49
N SER A 89 -16.90 -22.00 6.77
CA SER A 89 -17.45 -23.15 6.03
C SER A 89 -18.99 -23.23 6.07
N GLN A 90 -19.61 -22.66 7.11
CA GLN A 90 -21.06 -22.60 7.28
C GLN A 90 -21.71 -21.44 6.52
N ARG A 91 -20.93 -20.62 5.82
CA ARG A 91 -21.38 -19.42 5.13
C ARG A 91 -20.99 -19.48 3.66
N LYS A 92 -21.75 -18.79 2.83
CA LYS A 92 -21.32 -18.50 1.46
C LYS A 92 -20.25 -17.41 1.49
N CYS A 93 -19.41 -17.35 0.46
CA CYS A 93 -18.30 -16.40 0.35
C CYS A 93 -18.71 -14.93 0.57
N GLN A 94 -19.93 -14.54 0.16
CA GLN A 94 -20.46 -13.18 0.35
C GLN A 94 -20.74 -12.84 1.83
N GLY A 95 -20.89 -13.85 2.69
CA GLY A 95 -21.16 -13.71 4.13
C GLY A 95 -19.91 -13.73 5.01
N TYR A 96 -18.71 -13.78 4.41
CA TYR A 96 -17.46 -13.82 5.17
C TYR A 96 -17.21 -12.47 5.85
N ARG A 97 -16.98 -12.52 7.17
CA ARG A 97 -16.71 -11.34 8.01
C ARG A 97 -15.43 -11.60 8.80
N TRP A 98 -14.40 -10.82 8.53
CA TRP A 98 -13.07 -11.00 9.11
C TRP A 98 -12.85 -10.04 10.27
N THR A 99 -12.41 -10.56 11.40
CA THR A 99 -11.99 -9.73 12.54
C THR A 99 -10.67 -9.04 12.23
N THR A 100 -10.30 -8.02 13.02
CA THR A 100 -8.99 -7.36 12.88
C THR A 100 -7.83 -8.33 13.16
N GLN A 101 -8.01 -9.27 14.09
CA GLN A 101 -7.02 -10.30 14.41
C GLN A 101 -6.86 -11.29 13.25
N ASP A 102 -7.96 -11.73 12.63
CA ASP A 102 -7.89 -12.57 11.42
C ASP A 102 -7.14 -11.84 10.30
N LYS A 103 -7.51 -10.58 10.04
CA LYS A 103 -6.87 -9.77 9.00
C LYS A 103 -5.37 -9.62 9.27
N ALA A 104 -4.96 -9.34 10.50
CA ALA A 104 -3.54 -9.24 10.85
C ALA A 104 -2.80 -10.57 10.65
N PHE A 105 -3.41 -11.69 11.05
CA PHE A 105 -2.86 -13.03 10.81
C PHE A 105 -2.69 -13.34 9.31
N PHE A 106 -3.76 -13.17 8.53
CA PHE A 106 -3.71 -13.42 7.09
C PHE A 106 -2.81 -12.43 6.33
N LEU A 107 -2.72 -11.20 6.81
CA LEU A 107 -1.79 -10.20 6.29
C LEU A 107 -0.34 -10.64 6.52
N SER A 108 -0.02 -11.22 7.68
CA SER A 108 1.32 -11.77 7.93
C SER A 108 1.69 -12.90 6.97
N LEU A 109 0.73 -13.80 6.65
CA LEU A 109 0.93 -14.87 5.66
C LEU A 109 1.11 -14.31 4.24
N TRP A 110 0.31 -13.31 3.88
CA TRP A 110 0.41 -12.66 2.57
C TRP A 110 1.74 -11.93 2.39
N HIS A 111 2.22 -11.21 3.41
CA HIS A 111 3.54 -10.56 3.38
C HIS A 111 4.70 -11.56 3.32
N ALA A 112 4.56 -12.72 3.96
CA ALA A 112 5.58 -13.78 3.88
C ALA A 112 5.65 -14.39 2.47
N SER A 113 4.51 -14.68 1.83
CA SER A 113 4.48 -15.16 0.45
C SER A 113 3.14 -14.90 -0.25
N PRO A 114 3.05 -13.89 -1.13
CA PRO A 114 1.83 -13.61 -1.88
C PRO A 114 1.44 -14.74 -2.85
N LYS A 115 2.41 -15.52 -3.33
CA LYS A 115 2.17 -16.67 -4.21
C LYS A 115 1.55 -17.83 -3.44
N CYS A 116 2.16 -18.20 -2.31
CA CYS A 116 1.62 -19.26 -1.43
C CYS A 116 0.25 -18.88 -0.89
N TYR A 117 0.07 -17.63 -0.45
CA TYR A 117 -1.23 -17.14 0.03
C TYR A 117 -2.35 -17.32 -1.01
N ARG A 118 -2.08 -16.99 -2.28
CA ARG A 118 -3.06 -17.19 -3.38
C ARG A 118 -3.37 -18.65 -3.66
N LEU A 119 -2.40 -19.54 -3.49
CA LEU A 119 -2.61 -20.99 -3.59
C LEU A 119 -3.50 -21.48 -2.44
N LEU A 120 -3.20 -21.08 -1.21
CA LEU A 120 -3.97 -21.45 -0.02
C LEU A 120 -5.41 -20.93 -0.08
N CYS A 121 -5.66 -19.76 -0.66
CA CYS A 121 -7.01 -19.22 -0.88
C CYS A 121 -7.90 -20.13 -1.74
N LYS A 122 -7.34 -21.07 -2.51
CA LYS A 122 -8.12 -22.04 -3.30
C LYS A 122 -8.66 -23.18 -2.44
N VAL A 123 -8.03 -23.43 -1.29
CA VAL A 123 -8.33 -24.57 -0.40
C VAL A 123 -9.02 -24.08 0.88
N PHE A 124 -8.56 -22.96 1.44
CA PHE A 124 -9.02 -22.41 2.70
C PHE A 124 -9.86 -21.15 2.50
N SER A 125 -10.80 -20.93 3.43
CA SER A 125 -11.56 -19.69 3.52
C SER A 125 -10.66 -18.59 4.07
N MET A 126 -10.15 -17.74 3.19
CA MET A 126 -9.22 -16.66 3.53
C MET A 126 -9.69 -15.32 2.93
N PRO A 127 -9.32 -14.16 3.53
CA PRO A 127 -9.62 -12.86 2.96
C PRO A 127 -9.05 -12.71 1.55
N SER A 128 -9.78 -12.02 0.67
CA SER A 128 -9.23 -11.64 -0.62
C SER A 128 -8.04 -10.69 -0.44
N VAL A 129 -7.09 -10.72 -1.39
CA VAL A 129 -5.93 -9.80 -1.38
C VAL A 129 -6.40 -8.34 -1.31
N ARG A 130 -7.48 -7.99 -2.01
CA ARG A 130 -8.08 -6.64 -1.94
C ARG A 130 -8.54 -6.26 -0.53
N THR A 131 -9.07 -7.21 0.24
CA THR A 131 -9.47 -6.97 1.64
C THR A 131 -8.26 -6.67 2.51
N LEU A 132 -7.16 -7.40 2.31
CA LEU A 132 -5.90 -7.17 3.02
C LEU A 132 -5.27 -5.83 2.64
N GLN A 133 -5.22 -5.50 1.35
CA GLN A 133 -4.73 -4.21 0.85
C GLN A 133 -5.53 -3.03 1.44
N LYS A 134 -6.87 -3.12 1.47
CA LYS A 134 -7.71 -2.10 2.13
C LYS A 134 -7.40 -1.97 3.62
N THR A 135 -7.05 -3.07 4.27
CA THR A 135 -6.66 -3.05 5.69
C THR A 135 -5.33 -2.32 5.88
N CYS A 136 -4.36 -2.52 4.99
CA CYS A 136 -3.11 -1.76 4.99
C CYS A 136 -3.33 -0.27 4.68
N GLN A 137 -4.18 0.05 3.70
CA GLN A 137 -4.49 1.44 3.32
C GLN A 137 -5.16 2.23 4.44
N ALA A 138 -5.84 1.57 5.38
CA ALA A 138 -6.40 2.21 6.56
C ALA A 138 -5.34 2.67 7.56
N VAL A 139 -4.10 2.18 7.45
CA VAL A 139 -2.99 2.58 8.31
C VAL A 139 -2.20 3.68 7.63
N ASP A 140 -2.23 4.87 8.22
CA ASP A 140 -1.55 6.05 7.70
C ASP A 140 -0.06 6.03 8.08
N PHE A 141 0.80 5.77 7.09
CA PHE A 141 2.24 5.93 7.18
C PHE A 141 2.64 7.22 6.49
N LYS A 142 2.83 8.26 7.29
CA LYS A 142 3.34 9.57 6.84
C LYS A 142 4.80 9.69 7.17
N THR A 143 5.46 10.49 6.34
CA THR A 143 6.84 10.92 6.52
C THR A 143 7.02 11.68 7.84
N GLY A 144 8.21 11.58 8.42
CA GLY A 144 8.54 12.00 9.78
C GLY A 144 8.36 10.89 10.80
N PHE A 145 8.28 11.26 12.08
CA PHE A 145 8.05 10.31 13.17
C PHE A 145 6.58 9.94 13.28
N ASN A 146 6.29 8.64 13.22
CA ASN A 146 4.94 8.13 13.19
C ASN A 146 4.36 8.00 14.61
N THR A 147 3.38 8.83 14.93
CA THR A 147 2.72 8.87 16.24
C THR A 147 1.95 7.59 16.58
N ASN A 148 1.37 6.91 15.58
CA ASN A 148 0.67 5.64 15.81
C ASN A 148 1.66 4.55 16.25
N ILE A 149 2.83 4.48 15.61
CA ILE A 149 3.89 3.55 16.00
C ILE A 149 4.39 3.89 17.41
N LEU A 150 4.73 5.16 17.67
CA LEU A 150 5.21 5.60 18.97
C LEU A 150 4.20 5.36 20.11
N SER A 151 2.90 5.57 19.85
CA SER A 151 1.84 5.28 20.83
C SER A 151 1.70 3.79 21.13
N THR A 152 1.88 2.94 20.11
CA THR A 152 1.87 1.47 20.27
C THR A 152 3.08 1.01 21.05
N MET A 153 4.26 1.57 20.74
CA MET A 153 5.48 1.34 21.49
C MET A 153 5.36 1.78 22.95
N ARG A 154 4.76 2.95 23.22
CA ARG A 154 4.51 3.42 24.59
C ARG A 154 3.74 2.39 25.41
N LYS A 155 2.65 1.85 24.87
CA LYS A 155 1.87 0.79 25.54
C LYS A 155 2.70 -0.45 25.81
N ALA A 156 3.56 -0.85 24.86
CA ALA A 156 4.48 -1.97 25.09
C ALA A 156 5.51 -1.67 26.19
N MET A 157 5.93 -0.40 26.33
CA MET A 157 6.91 0.02 27.34
C MET A 157 6.33 0.16 28.76
N GLU A 158 5.01 0.23 28.93
CA GLU A 158 4.36 0.28 30.25
C GLU A 158 4.66 -0.99 31.07
N THR A 159 4.66 -2.16 30.44
CA THR A 159 4.92 -3.46 31.08
C THR A 159 6.38 -3.90 31.04
N THR A 160 7.24 -3.16 30.34
CA THR A 160 8.65 -3.51 30.13
C THR A 160 9.52 -3.11 31.33
N LYS A 161 10.53 -3.91 31.67
CA LYS A 161 11.47 -3.60 32.75
C LYS A 161 12.33 -2.38 32.39
N PRO A 162 12.75 -1.53 33.34
CA PRO A 162 13.52 -0.33 33.05
C PRO A 162 14.76 -0.56 32.16
N ILE A 163 15.54 -1.61 32.44
CA ILE A 163 16.73 -1.96 31.64
C ILE A 163 16.41 -2.28 30.18
N ASP A 164 15.24 -2.86 29.92
CA ASP A 164 14.80 -3.26 28.58
C ASP A 164 14.21 -2.09 27.77
N LYS A 165 14.01 -0.93 28.43
CA LYS A 165 13.61 0.34 27.79
C LYS A 165 14.80 1.13 27.25
N LEU A 166 16.03 0.72 27.59
CA LEU A 166 17.25 1.32 27.07
C LEU A 166 17.45 0.92 25.62
N CYS A 167 17.61 1.92 24.75
CA CYS A 167 17.64 1.72 23.31
C CYS A 167 18.75 2.53 22.61
N ALA A 168 18.98 2.14 21.36
CA ALA A 168 19.81 2.84 20.40
C ALA A 168 18.96 3.35 19.23
N ILE A 169 19.32 4.52 18.69
CA ILE A 169 18.86 4.96 17.39
C ILE A 169 19.91 4.59 16.34
N VAL A 170 19.47 3.98 15.25
CA VAL A 170 20.27 3.65 14.07
C VAL A 170 19.68 4.40 12.89
N THR A 171 20.52 5.14 12.19
CA THR A 171 20.14 5.88 10.98
C THR A 171 21.02 5.49 9.81
N ASP A 172 20.40 5.29 8.66
CA ASP A 172 21.08 5.06 7.40
C ASP A 172 20.26 5.66 6.26
N GLU A 173 20.94 5.99 5.16
CA GLU A 173 20.35 6.54 3.95
C GLU A 173 20.35 5.48 2.84
N MET A 174 19.27 5.42 2.06
CA MET A 174 19.17 4.56 0.88
C MET A 174 18.89 5.40 -0.36
N SER A 175 19.56 5.10 -1.47
CA SER A 175 19.25 5.72 -2.75
C SER A 175 17.93 5.21 -3.30
N LEU A 176 17.18 6.11 -3.92
CA LEU A 176 15.91 5.87 -4.57
C LEU A 176 16.01 6.22 -6.04
N LYS A 177 15.19 5.54 -6.85
CA LYS A 177 14.94 5.99 -8.22
C LYS A 177 14.00 7.19 -8.16
N GLU A 178 14.43 8.30 -8.74
CA GLU A 178 13.62 9.50 -8.90
C GLU A 178 12.35 9.17 -9.69
N ALA A 179 11.20 9.45 -9.07
CA ALA A 179 9.91 9.27 -9.71
C ALA A 179 8.87 10.12 -8.98
N VAL A 180 8.05 10.84 -9.74
CA VAL A 180 6.95 11.64 -9.22
C VAL A 180 5.63 10.98 -9.64
N HIS A 181 4.75 10.77 -8.68
CA HIS A 181 3.48 10.05 -8.88
C HIS A 181 2.32 10.78 -8.24
N TYR A 182 1.19 10.86 -8.93
CA TYR A 182 -0.05 11.35 -8.35
C TYR A 182 -0.78 10.22 -7.64
N ASN A 183 -0.96 10.35 -6.33
CA ASN A 183 -1.75 9.44 -5.51
C ASN A 183 -3.19 9.96 -5.43
N GLU A 184 -4.07 9.39 -6.25
CA GLU A 184 -5.49 9.76 -6.34
C GLU A 184 -6.23 9.59 -5.00
N ALA A 185 -5.95 8.52 -4.26
CA ALA A 185 -6.64 8.23 -3.00
C ALA A 185 -6.30 9.25 -1.90
N ALA A 186 -5.08 9.78 -1.92
CA ALA A 186 -4.63 10.81 -0.99
C ALA A 186 -4.74 12.24 -1.56
N ASP A 187 -5.18 12.36 -2.82
CA ASP A 187 -5.23 13.61 -3.61
C ASP A 187 -3.95 14.45 -3.42
N ARG A 188 -2.80 13.80 -3.64
CA ARG A 188 -1.47 14.41 -3.47
C ARG A 188 -0.46 13.86 -4.46
N VAL A 189 0.51 14.70 -4.82
CA VAL A 189 1.70 14.26 -5.57
C VAL A 189 2.77 13.77 -4.59
N GLU A 190 3.29 12.58 -4.85
CA GLU A 190 4.36 11.88 -4.10
C GLU A 190 5.64 11.84 -4.95
N GLY A 191 6.79 11.63 -4.30
CA GLY A 191 8.10 11.59 -4.98
C GLY A 191 8.97 12.83 -4.78
N PHE A 192 8.50 13.80 -3.99
CA PHE A 192 9.27 14.97 -3.59
C PHE A 192 9.89 14.80 -2.20
N GLU A 193 10.92 15.59 -1.92
CA GLU A 193 11.53 15.71 -0.62
C GLU A 193 10.48 16.10 0.44
N ASP A 194 10.51 15.35 1.54
CA ASP A 194 9.53 15.39 2.61
C ASP A 194 10.22 14.99 3.92
N PHE A 195 10.28 15.93 4.86
CA PHE A 195 10.83 15.72 6.20
C PHE A 195 9.76 15.38 7.24
N GLY A 196 8.49 15.26 6.80
CA GLY A 196 7.34 15.14 7.68
C GLY A 196 6.87 16.48 8.24
N LYS A 197 5.79 16.44 9.04
CA LYS A 197 5.16 17.64 9.63
C LYS A 197 4.81 18.74 8.61
N GLY A 198 4.57 18.37 7.35
CA GLY A 198 4.28 19.31 6.25
C GLY A 198 5.50 20.04 5.69
N GLN A 199 6.72 19.68 6.13
CA GLN A 199 7.96 20.25 5.62
C GLN A 199 8.38 19.52 4.34
N ARG A 200 7.84 19.99 3.22
CA ARG A 200 8.13 19.44 1.89
C ARG A 200 8.71 20.51 1.00
N THR A 201 9.59 20.13 0.09
CA THR A 201 10.22 21.02 -0.89
C THR A 201 9.89 20.54 -2.31
N PRO A 202 10.05 21.38 -3.35
CA PRO A 202 9.76 20.96 -4.73
C PRO A 202 10.85 20.07 -5.34
N TYR A 203 11.91 19.73 -4.59
CA TYR A 203 12.99 18.89 -5.09
C TYR A 203 12.56 17.42 -5.15
N VAL A 204 12.85 16.76 -6.27
CA VAL A 204 12.55 15.33 -6.44
C VAL A 204 13.44 14.52 -5.50
N ALA A 205 12.84 13.63 -4.73
CA ALA A 205 13.57 12.82 -3.78
C ALA A 205 14.31 11.68 -4.49
N ASN A 206 15.58 11.53 -4.15
CA ASN A 206 16.45 10.45 -4.60
C ASN A 206 17.16 9.73 -3.45
N TYR A 207 16.89 10.13 -2.21
CA TYR A 207 17.28 9.39 -1.01
C TYR A 207 16.09 9.21 -0.07
N ALA A 208 16.08 8.10 0.67
CA ALA A 208 15.25 7.87 1.84
C ALA A 208 16.13 7.62 3.04
N SER A 209 15.78 8.22 4.17
CA SER A 209 16.49 8.00 5.43
C SER A 209 15.55 7.41 6.46
N GLY A 210 15.98 6.33 7.10
CA GLY A 210 15.20 5.63 8.10
C GLY A 210 15.75 5.86 9.51
N PHE A 211 14.85 6.09 10.47
CA PHE A 211 15.17 6.15 11.90
C PHE A 211 14.64 4.88 12.56
N ILE A 212 15.55 3.97 12.88
CA ILE A 212 15.25 2.70 13.54
C ILE A 212 15.66 2.80 14.99
N VAL A 213 14.75 2.43 15.89
CA VAL A 213 15.07 2.23 17.30
C VAL A 213 15.30 0.74 17.56
N ARG A 214 16.31 0.43 18.36
CA ARG A 214 16.71 -0.94 18.70
C ARG A 214 16.94 -1.07 20.19
N GLY A 215 16.39 -2.10 20.82
CA GLY A 215 16.69 -2.42 22.22
C GLY A 215 18.16 -2.80 22.42
N LEU A 216 18.77 -2.31 23.50
CA LEU A 216 20.17 -2.62 23.83
C LEU A 216 20.29 -4.00 24.50
N PHE A 217 19.42 -4.27 25.48
CA PHE A 217 19.45 -5.49 26.29
C PHE A 217 18.46 -6.56 25.81
N THR A 218 17.48 -6.16 24.99
CA THR A 218 16.47 -7.06 24.44
C THR A 218 16.40 -6.98 22.92
N LYS A 219 16.15 -8.12 22.28
CA LYS A 219 16.14 -8.24 20.82
C LYS A 219 14.82 -7.77 20.23
N TRP A 220 14.67 -6.46 20.09
CA TRP A 220 13.57 -5.84 19.35
C TRP A 220 14.08 -4.64 18.56
N LYS A 221 13.39 -4.33 17.46
CA LYS A 221 13.66 -3.16 16.62
C LYS A 221 12.38 -2.66 15.97
N GLN A 222 12.29 -1.36 15.75
CA GLN A 222 11.14 -0.74 15.10
C GLN A 222 11.59 0.46 14.27
N LEU A 223 11.14 0.54 13.03
CA LEU A 223 11.21 1.79 12.25
C LEU A 223 10.15 2.73 12.80
N PHE A 224 10.57 3.86 13.37
CA PHE A 224 9.63 4.81 14.01
C PHE A 224 9.52 6.13 13.25
N GLY A 225 10.43 6.39 12.31
CA GLY A 225 10.27 7.48 11.35
C GLY A 225 11.14 7.30 10.12
N TYR A 226 10.80 8.05 9.08
CA TYR A 226 11.57 8.12 7.85
C TYR A 226 11.37 9.48 7.17
N CYS A 227 12.30 9.87 6.30
CA CYS A 227 12.17 11.04 5.45
C CYS A 227 12.69 10.77 4.04
N PHE A 228 12.29 11.63 3.12
CA PHE A 228 12.74 11.63 1.73
C PHE A 228 13.50 12.91 1.45
N THR A 229 14.65 12.82 0.79
CA THR A 229 15.49 13.98 0.48
C THR A 229 16.00 13.98 -0.95
N SER A 230 16.31 15.18 -1.43
CA SER A 230 17.03 15.39 -2.68
C SER A 230 18.51 15.59 -2.36
N GLY A 231 19.29 14.52 -2.52
CA GLY A 231 20.65 14.40 -2.01
C GLY A 231 20.72 13.94 -0.55
N PRO A 232 21.95 13.86 -0.01
CA PRO A 232 22.18 13.54 1.40
C PRO A 232 21.51 14.55 2.33
N ILE A 233 21.04 14.11 3.50
CA ILE A 233 20.38 15.02 4.43
C ILE A 233 21.36 16.13 4.90
N PRO A 234 20.97 17.42 4.84
CA PRO A 234 21.77 18.48 5.42
C PRO A 234 22.02 18.23 6.92
N HIS A 235 23.26 18.34 7.38
CA HIS A 235 23.65 17.99 8.75
C HIS A 235 22.84 18.72 9.83
N VAL A 236 22.44 19.98 9.58
CA VAL A 236 21.57 20.76 10.50
C VAL A 236 20.18 20.12 10.63
N ARG A 237 19.61 19.65 9.51
CA ARG A 237 18.31 18.97 9.49
C ARG A 237 18.42 17.63 10.20
N LEU A 238 19.45 16.85 9.90
CA LEU A 238 19.68 15.56 10.55
C LEU A 238 19.80 15.72 12.08
N GLN A 239 20.56 16.70 12.54
CA GLN A 239 20.70 17.01 13.97
C GLN A 239 19.33 17.31 14.61
N SER A 240 18.53 18.19 13.97
CA SER A 240 17.20 18.52 14.46
C SER A 240 16.28 17.30 14.52
N MET A 241 16.31 16.45 13.50
CA MET A 241 15.50 15.22 13.46
C MET A 241 15.96 14.22 14.51
N LEU A 242 17.26 14.03 14.70
CA LEU A 242 17.81 13.16 15.74
C LEU A 242 17.36 13.59 17.13
N PHE A 243 17.44 14.89 17.43
CA PHE A 243 17.03 15.42 18.74
C PHE A 243 15.53 15.28 18.95
N ASP A 244 14.72 15.59 17.93
CA ASP A 244 13.28 15.36 17.96
C ASP A 244 12.96 13.88 18.18
N GLY A 245 13.66 12.98 17.49
CA GLY A 245 13.48 11.53 17.60
C GLY A 245 13.79 11.03 19.01
N ILE A 246 14.89 11.47 19.61
CA ILE A 246 15.25 11.16 21.00
C ILE A 246 14.15 11.61 21.97
N ARG A 247 13.62 12.83 21.78
CA ARG A 247 12.53 13.36 22.61
C ARG A 247 11.22 12.58 22.44
N GLU A 248 10.88 12.20 21.22
CA GLU A 248 9.68 11.37 20.96
C GLU A 248 9.80 9.96 21.56
N LEU A 249 10.99 9.34 21.49
CA LEU A 249 11.24 8.07 22.18
C LEU A 249 11.12 8.20 23.70
N ARG A 250 11.62 9.30 24.27
CA ARG A 250 11.49 9.61 25.71
C ARG A 250 10.03 9.76 26.12
N LYS A 251 9.22 10.48 25.33
CA LYS A 251 7.76 10.57 25.53
C LYS A 251 7.09 9.19 25.46
N ALA A 252 7.64 8.25 24.69
CA ALA A 252 7.14 6.88 24.60
C ALA A 252 7.70 5.95 25.71
N GLY A 253 8.44 6.49 26.69
CA GLY A 253 8.94 5.75 27.85
C GLY A 253 10.25 4.99 27.61
N MET A 254 10.98 5.33 26.55
CA MET A 254 12.29 4.73 26.24
C MET A 254 13.42 5.72 26.49
N GLU A 255 14.61 5.21 26.79
CA GLU A 255 15.79 6.05 27.00
C GLU A 255 16.86 5.69 25.96
N CYS A 256 17.12 6.64 25.05
CA CYS A 256 18.12 6.47 24.01
C CYS A 256 19.50 6.80 24.56
N LEU A 257 20.37 5.80 24.65
CA LEU A 257 21.74 5.96 25.16
C LEU A 257 22.79 5.92 24.05
N VAL A 258 22.43 5.42 22.88
CA VAL A 258 23.37 5.18 21.78
C VAL A 258 22.80 5.67 20.46
N PHE A 259 23.63 6.35 19.67
CA PHE A 259 23.35 6.74 18.29
C PHE A 259 24.36 6.08 17.36
N ILE A 260 23.88 5.39 16.33
CA ILE A 260 24.69 4.66 15.35
C ILE A 260 24.42 5.20 13.94
N CYS A 261 25.48 5.56 13.23
CA CYS A 261 25.41 6.07 11.85
C CYS A 261 26.63 5.66 11.02
N ASP A 262 26.54 5.83 9.70
CA ASP A 262 27.67 5.62 8.78
C ASP A 262 28.65 6.81 8.80
N GLN A 263 29.73 6.74 8.01
CA GLN A 263 30.75 7.80 7.94
C GLN A 263 30.51 8.84 6.83
N ALA A 264 29.26 9.02 6.38
CA ALA A 264 28.92 10.05 5.39
C ALA A 264 29.36 11.46 5.84
N ALA A 265 29.61 12.35 4.88
CA ALA A 265 30.08 13.71 5.17
C ALA A 265 29.11 14.50 6.07
N GLY A 266 27.81 14.33 5.88
CA GLY A 266 26.77 14.94 6.72
C GLY A 266 26.85 14.47 8.18
N ASN A 267 26.96 13.16 8.40
CA ASN A 267 27.09 12.55 9.73
C ASN A 267 28.36 13.00 10.46
N ARG A 268 29.50 13.01 9.77
CA ARG A 268 30.77 13.51 10.33
C ARG A 268 30.69 14.98 10.73
N THR A 269 30.11 15.82 9.86
CA THR A 269 29.93 17.26 10.12
C THR A 269 29.00 17.50 11.32
N MET A 270 27.89 16.75 11.39
CA MET A 270 26.95 16.81 12.52
C MET A 270 27.65 16.46 13.84
N LEU A 271 28.32 15.30 13.92
CA LEU A 271 28.96 14.86 15.16
C LEU A 271 30.09 15.81 15.60
N THR A 272 30.86 16.34 14.65
CA THR A 272 31.90 17.35 14.94
C THR A 272 31.30 18.62 15.53
N ARG A 273 30.18 19.11 14.97
CA ARG A 273 29.46 20.28 15.52
C ARG A 273 28.82 20.04 16.88
N LEU A 274 28.49 18.78 17.18
CA LEU A 274 28.00 18.37 18.49
C LEU A 274 29.14 18.21 19.54
N GLY A 275 30.40 18.43 19.15
CA GLY A 275 31.56 18.33 20.03
C GLY A 275 31.97 16.89 20.33
N VAL A 276 31.59 15.93 19.48
CA VAL A 276 31.96 14.52 19.66
C VAL A 276 33.42 14.31 19.25
N THR A 277 34.24 13.85 20.19
CA THR A 277 35.66 13.52 19.98
C THR A 277 35.98 12.11 20.45
N LYS A 278 37.24 11.68 20.34
CA LYS A 278 37.70 10.39 20.87
C LYS A 278 37.61 10.35 22.40
N GLU A 279 37.95 11.46 23.05
CA GLU A 279 37.93 11.64 24.50
C GLU A 279 36.50 11.85 25.01
N GLN A 280 35.65 12.47 24.18
CA GLN A 280 34.25 12.73 24.47
C GLN A 280 33.35 12.11 23.38
N PRO A 281 33.16 10.77 23.36
CA PRO A 281 32.43 10.07 22.31
C PRO A 281 30.91 10.13 22.49
N PHE A 282 30.39 11.27 22.97
CA PHE A 282 28.97 11.47 23.24
C PHE A 282 28.57 12.94 23.08
N PHE A 283 27.29 13.16 22.80
CA PHE A 283 26.65 14.47 22.91
C PHE A 283 25.53 14.41 23.96
N SER A 284 24.96 15.57 24.34
CA SER A 284 23.88 15.64 25.33
C SER A 284 22.58 16.16 24.71
N VAL A 285 21.45 15.53 25.03
CA VAL A 285 20.11 15.98 24.65
C VAL A 285 19.23 16.06 25.89
N ASP A 286 18.89 17.30 26.27
CA ASP A 286 18.12 17.62 27.48
C ASP A 286 18.71 16.97 28.76
N GLY A 287 20.05 17.01 28.89
CA GLY A 287 20.78 16.49 30.05
C GLY A 287 21.16 15.00 29.98
N ILE A 288 20.67 14.25 29.00
CA ILE A 288 21.02 12.83 28.82
C ILE A 288 22.15 12.68 27.81
N ARG A 289 23.20 11.94 28.20
CA ARG A 289 24.33 11.61 27.32
C ARG A 289 23.95 10.50 26.34
N VAL A 290 24.20 10.75 25.06
CA VAL A 290 24.01 9.80 23.96
C VAL A 290 25.36 9.50 23.33
N PHE A 291 25.82 8.26 23.46
CA PHE A 291 27.09 7.80 22.91
C PHE A 291 27.00 7.58 21.41
N CYS A 292 28.02 8.02 20.67
CA CYS A 292 28.07 7.92 19.22
C CYS A 292 28.95 6.77 18.79
N LEU A 293 28.42 5.91 17.92
CA LEU A 293 29.16 4.82 17.30
C LEU A 293 29.06 4.93 15.77
N TRP A 294 30.19 4.72 15.11
CA TRP A 294 30.20 4.46 13.67
C TRP A 294 29.77 3.03 13.39
N ASP A 295 29.14 2.79 12.24
CA ASP A 295 28.83 1.43 11.79
C ASP A 295 30.11 0.58 11.64
N PRO A 296 30.32 -0.47 12.46
CA PRO A 296 31.56 -1.23 12.46
C PRO A 296 31.86 -1.94 11.12
N PRO A 297 30.89 -2.57 10.42
CA PRO A 297 31.10 -3.08 9.07
C PRO A 297 31.64 -2.03 8.09
N HIS A 298 31.15 -0.79 8.11
CA HIS A 298 31.70 0.29 7.29
C HIS A 298 33.17 0.61 7.66
N LEU A 299 33.52 0.63 8.95
CA LEU A 299 34.92 0.82 9.38
C LEU A 299 35.84 -0.26 8.81
N ILE A 300 35.45 -1.53 8.92
CA ILE A 300 36.26 -2.66 8.43
C ILE A 300 36.44 -2.57 6.91
N LYS A 301 35.37 -2.23 6.17
CA LYS A 301 35.46 -2.00 4.71
C LYS A 301 36.45 -0.88 4.38
N ASN A 302 36.43 0.22 5.13
CA ASN A 302 37.31 1.36 4.90
C ASN A 302 38.78 1.01 5.20
N ILE A 303 39.05 0.30 6.31
CA ILE A 303 40.40 -0.21 6.63
C ILE A 303 40.91 -1.09 5.49
N ARG A 304 40.11 -2.05 5.04
CA ARG A 304 40.46 -2.93 3.92
C ARG A 304 40.74 -2.14 2.64
N ASN A 305 39.88 -1.19 2.28
CA ASN A 305 40.05 -0.40 1.07
C ASN A 305 41.29 0.51 1.12
N ASN A 306 41.60 1.07 2.29
CA ASN A 306 42.80 1.89 2.49
C ASN A 306 44.06 1.03 2.44
N TRP A 307 44.07 -0.12 3.13
CA TRP A 307 45.18 -1.08 3.04
C TRP A 307 45.43 -1.49 1.58
N ARG A 308 44.36 -1.77 0.83
CA ARG A 308 44.45 -2.15 -0.59
C ARG A 308 45.05 -1.06 -1.48
N ARG A 309 44.75 0.21 -1.23
CA ARG A 309 45.18 1.33 -2.07
C ARG A 309 46.53 1.93 -1.68
N HIS A 310 46.86 1.88 -0.39
CA HIS A 310 47.93 2.70 0.17
C HIS A 310 48.86 1.93 1.11
N GLY A 311 48.54 0.69 1.50
CA GLY A 311 49.27 0.00 2.56
C GLY A 311 49.00 0.59 3.96
N PHE A 312 49.75 0.12 4.96
CA PHE A 312 49.87 0.75 6.26
C PHE A 312 51.25 0.49 6.88
N VAL A 313 51.71 1.40 7.75
CA VAL A 313 52.96 1.20 8.50
C VAL A 313 52.63 0.65 9.87
N LEU A 314 53.24 -0.49 10.23
CA LEU A 314 53.13 -1.10 11.54
C LEU A 314 54.53 -1.42 12.07
N ASP A 315 54.87 -0.85 13.24
CA ASP A 315 56.17 -1.03 13.88
C ASP A 315 57.38 -0.71 12.97
N GLY A 316 57.22 0.29 12.09
CA GLY A 316 58.24 0.71 11.12
C GLY A 316 58.28 -0.11 9.83
N ASN A 317 57.46 -1.16 9.71
CA ASN A 317 57.36 -1.98 8.50
C ASN A 317 56.19 -1.50 7.63
N GLU A 318 56.43 -1.38 6.33
CA GLU A 318 55.39 -1.13 5.35
C GLU A 318 54.66 -2.44 5.00
N ILE A 319 53.36 -2.46 5.21
CA ILE A 319 52.50 -3.61 4.93
C ILE A 319 51.58 -3.23 3.77
N THR A 320 51.92 -3.71 2.57
CA THR A 320 51.15 -3.49 1.35
C THR A 320 50.12 -4.59 1.14
N TRP A 321 49.25 -4.40 0.15
CA TRP A 321 48.25 -5.41 -0.23
C TRP A 321 48.88 -6.63 -0.91
N ASP A 322 50.09 -6.48 -1.45
CA ASP A 322 50.81 -7.50 -2.21
C ASP A 322 50.99 -8.79 -1.40
N ILE A 323 51.18 -8.68 -0.08
CA ILE A 323 51.26 -9.83 0.83
C ILE A 323 50.02 -10.73 0.71
N LEU A 324 48.83 -10.15 0.53
CA LEU A 324 47.59 -10.92 0.36
C LEU A 324 47.50 -11.54 -1.04
N GLU A 325 48.04 -10.87 -2.06
CA GLU A 325 48.08 -11.37 -3.43
C GLU A 325 49.08 -12.51 -3.58
N ASP A 326 50.26 -12.39 -2.98
CA ASP A 326 51.28 -13.41 -2.90
C ASP A 326 50.78 -14.64 -2.13
N LEU A 327 50.12 -14.42 -0.98
CA LEU A 327 49.50 -15.49 -0.21
C LEU A 327 48.43 -16.21 -1.03
N TYR A 328 47.58 -15.46 -1.75
CA TYR A 328 46.56 -16.05 -2.61
C TYR A 328 47.20 -16.86 -3.75
N ALA A 329 48.20 -16.30 -4.43
CA ALA A 329 48.90 -16.96 -5.52
C ALA A 329 49.60 -18.24 -5.04
N TYR A 330 50.20 -18.23 -3.86
CA TYR A 330 50.83 -19.43 -3.28
C TYR A 330 49.79 -20.49 -2.88
N ASP A 331 48.77 -20.10 -2.11
CA ASP A 331 47.73 -20.99 -1.57
C ASP A 331 46.84 -21.57 -2.66
N SER A 332 46.55 -20.82 -3.74
CA SER A 332 45.63 -21.27 -4.78
C SER A 332 46.13 -22.47 -5.59
N HIS A 333 47.44 -22.73 -5.57
CA HIS A 333 48.07 -23.85 -6.26
C HIS A 333 48.30 -25.07 -5.35
N GLN A 334 48.00 -24.96 -4.05
CA GLN A 334 48.15 -26.07 -3.11
C GLN A 334 46.97 -27.04 -3.24
N GLU A 335 47.26 -28.35 -3.15
CA GLU A 335 46.22 -29.38 -3.13
C GLU A 335 45.27 -29.21 -1.93
N ILE A 336 45.83 -28.81 -0.77
CA ILE A 336 45.08 -28.47 0.43
C ILE A 336 45.30 -26.99 0.72
N ARG A 337 44.26 -26.21 0.43
CA ARG A 337 44.26 -24.76 0.66
C ARG A 337 44.07 -24.43 2.13
N LEU A 338 45.02 -23.70 2.71
CA LEU A 338 44.94 -23.12 4.05
C LEU A 338 43.95 -21.93 4.07
N CYS A 339 43.96 -21.12 3.01
CA CYS A 339 43.14 -19.91 2.88
C CYS A 339 41.93 -20.12 1.96
N CYS A 340 41.15 -21.19 2.15
CA CYS A 340 40.07 -21.60 1.25
C CYS A 340 38.97 -20.53 1.00
N ARG A 341 38.79 -19.56 1.90
CA ARG A 341 37.84 -18.44 1.76
C ARG A 341 38.40 -17.26 0.98
N LEU A 342 39.72 -17.17 0.81
CA LEU A 342 40.36 -16.17 -0.03
C LEU A 342 40.19 -16.59 -1.49
N THR A 343 39.60 -15.71 -2.29
CA THR A 343 39.31 -15.97 -3.71
C THR A 343 39.78 -14.80 -4.55
N LYS A 344 39.94 -15.02 -5.87
CA LYS A 344 40.32 -13.96 -6.81
C LYS A 344 39.47 -12.68 -6.69
N LYS A 345 38.18 -12.79 -6.35
CA LYS A 345 37.28 -11.63 -6.13
C LYS A 345 37.70 -10.71 -4.98
N HIS A 346 38.49 -11.22 -4.03
CA HIS A 346 39.05 -10.41 -2.95
C HIS A 346 40.33 -9.67 -3.40
N SER A 347 41.00 -10.13 -4.45
CA SER A 347 42.26 -9.58 -4.99
C SER A 347 42.05 -8.69 -6.23
N SER A 348 41.08 -8.96 -7.12
CA SER A 348 40.82 -8.17 -8.33
C SER A 348 39.47 -7.42 -8.32
N ASP A 349 39.44 -6.21 -8.89
CA ASP A 349 38.29 -5.29 -8.89
C ASP A 349 37.04 -5.82 -9.59
N GLY A 350 35.89 -5.61 -8.94
CA GLY A 350 34.58 -5.65 -9.58
C GLY A 350 33.98 -4.24 -9.59
N VAL A 351 34.49 -3.37 -10.45
CA VAL A 351 33.85 -2.06 -10.71
C VAL A 351 32.80 -2.28 -11.80
N LEU A 352 31.53 -2.26 -11.40
CA LEU A 352 30.41 -2.09 -12.34
C LEU A 352 30.36 -0.61 -12.72
N SER A 353 30.92 -0.24 -13.87
CA SER A 353 30.78 1.09 -14.45
C SER A 353 29.37 1.25 -15.02
N SER A 354 28.62 2.24 -14.53
CA SER A 354 27.30 2.60 -15.08
C SER A 354 27.29 4.10 -15.36
N ASP A 355 28.01 4.51 -16.40
CA ASP A 355 27.99 5.89 -16.90
C ASP A 355 27.85 5.89 -18.42
N ILE A 356 26.60 5.98 -18.89
CA ILE A 356 26.28 6.49 -20.22
C ILE A 356 25.09 7.44 -20.02
N ASN A 357 25.37 8.73 -19.93
CA ASN A 357 24.35 9.77 -20.08
C ASN A 357 23.97 9.84 -21.56
N PRO A 358 22.70 9.56 -21.95
CA PRO A 358 22.25 9.85 -23.29
C PRO A 358 22.09 11.37 -23.46
N PRO A 359 22.27 11.91 -24.68
CA PRO A 359 22.21 13.33 -24.96
C PRO A 359 20.79 13.89 -24.72
N SER A 360 20.73 15.17 -24.37
CA SER A 360 19.50 15.93 -24.13
C SER A 360 18.54 15.85 -25.32
N PHE A 361 17.49 15.04 -25.16
CA PHE A 361 16.35 14.97 -26.06
C PHE A 361 15.30 16.00 -25.63
N ASP A 362 14.75 16.76 -26.58
CA ASP A 362 13.63 17.68 -26.35
C ASP A 362 12.32 16.88 -26.17
N HIS A 363 12.06 16.47 -24.93
CA HIS A 363 11.04 15.48 -24.57
C HIS A 363 9.62 16.05 -24.38
N ASP A 364 9.45 17.34 -24.10
CA ASP A 364 8.19 17.84 -23.54
C ASP A 364 7.05 17.89 -24.57
N GLY A 365 7.30 18.38 -25.79
CA GLY A 365 6.27 18.51 -26.82
C GLY A 365 5.70 17.16 -27.29
N ASN A 366 6.57 16.20 -27.57
CA ASN A 366 6.18 14.87 -28.08
C ASN A 366 5.38 14.05 -27.06
N VAL A 367 5.70 14.16 -25.76
CA VAL A 367 4.98 13.48 -24.69
C VAL A 367 3.55 14.04 -24.55
N LEU A 368 3.37 15.35 -24.69
CA LEU A 368 2.05 15.98 -24.64
C LEU A 368 1.15 15.56 -25.81
N VAL A 369 1.71 15.36 -27.01
CA VAL A 369 0.93 14.82 -28.14
C VAL A 369 0.49 13.37 -27.87
N TYR A 370 1.35 12.53 -27.29
CA TYR A 370 0.97 11.18 -26.90
C TYR A 370 -0.15 11.17 -25.85
N ILE A 371 -0.04 12.03 -24.83
CA ILE A 371 -1.06 12.20 -23.79
C ILE A 371 -2.38 12.66 -24.39
N ALA A 372 -2.37 13.63 -25.31
CA ALA A 372 -3.56 14.10 -26.01
C ALA A 372 -4.25 12.96 -26.78
N GLY A 373 -3.50 12.12 -27.50
CA GLY A 373 -4.05 10.94 -28.18
C GLY A 373 -4.64 9.90 -27.22
N TYR A 374 -4.00 9.68 -26.07
CA TYR A 374 -4.52 8.79 -25.03
C TYR A 374 -5.82 9.32 -24.39
N ILE A 375 -5.88 10.62 -24.09
CA ILE A 375 -7.09 11.28 -23.55
C ILE A 375 -8.24 11.17 -24.56
N ALA A 376 -7.97 11.43 -25.84
CA ALA A 376 -8.96 11.27 -26.91
C ALA A 376 -9.54 9.85 -26.94
N ASP A 377 -8.70 8.80 -26.86
CA ASP A 377 -9.16 7.41 -26.92
C ASP A 377 -9.87 6.94 -25.64
N LYS A 378 -9.31 7.25 -24.46
CA LYS A 378 -9.77 6.66 -23.19
C LYS A 378 -10.81 7.48 -22.46
N VAL A 379 -10.79 8.80 -22.62
CA VAL A 379 -11.67 9.73 -21.91
C VAL A 379 -12.77 10.17 -22.86
N VAL A 380 -12.42 10.74 -24.01
CA VAL A 380 -13.37 11.39 -24.92
C VAL A 380 -14.08 10.39 -25.84
N GLY A 381 -13.43 9.29 -26.22
CA GLY A 381 -14.02 8.21 -27.01
C GLY A 381 -15.22 7.51 -26.37
N LYS A 382 -15.44 7.71 -25.06
CA LYS A 382 -16.65 7.28 -24.34
C LYS A 382 -17.81 8.29 -24.41
N PHE A 383 -17.53 9.53 -24.79
CA PHE A 383 -18.52 10.60 -25.00
C PHE A 383 -18.87 10.81 -26.48
N ALA A 384 -18.20 10.09 -27.39
CA ALA A 384 -18.49 10.05 -28.82
C ALA A 384 -19.65 9.08 -29.16
N ASP A 385 -20.58 8.88 -28.22
CA ASP A 385 -21.91 8.35 -28.54
C ASP A 385 -22.64 9.40 -29.40
N PRO A 386 -23.56 9.02 -30.31
CA PRO A 386 -24.31 9.96 -31.15
C PRO A 386 -25.09 11.05 -30.39
N GLU A 387 -25.24 10.89 -29.07
CA GLU A 387 -25.91 11.80 -28.13
C GLU A 387 -24.95 12.69 -27.31
N GLY A 388 -23.65 12.69 -27.63
CA GLY A 388 -22.64 13.50 -26.95
C GLY A 388 -22.80 15.02 -27.15
N PRO A 389 -22.24 15.85 -26.24
CA PRO A 389 -22.57 17.28 -26.12
C PRO A 389 -21.97 18.22 -27.19
N CYS A 390 -21.06 17.77 -28.06
CA CYS A 390 -20.49 18.61 -29.15
C CYS A 390 -20.30 17.80 -30.42
N LYS A 391 -21.07 18.10 -31.48
CA LYS A 391 -20.96 17.46 -32.81
C LYS A 391 -19.89 18.11 -33.72
N GLU A 392 -19.39 19.28 -33.36
CA GLU A 392 -18.44 20.08 -34.17
C GLU A 392 -16.98 19.89 -33.75
N CYS A 393 -16.74 19.34 -32.56
CA CYS A 393 -15.42 19.19 -31.99
C CYS A 393 -14.70 17.95 -32.59
N LYS A 394 -13.82 18.14 -33.59
CA LYS A 394 -12.95 17.07 -34.09
C LYS A 394 -11.84 16.76 -33.07
N VAL A 395 -12.02 15.68 -32.30
CA VAL A 395 -11.10 15.27 -31.22
C VAL A 395 -9.88 14.50 -31.75
N LEU A 396 -10.05 13.79 -32.87
CA LEU A 396 -9.02 13.01 -33.54
C LEU A 396 -8.85 13.50 -34.98
N SER A 397 -7.62 13.44 -35.47
CA SER A 397 -7.27 13.76 -36.85
C SER A 397 -7.11 12.47 -37.66
N THR A 398 -7.62 12.46 -38.89
CA THR A 398 -7.34 11.40 -39.88
C THR A 398 -6.03 11.63 -40.64
N HIS A 399 -5.36 12.76 -40.41
CA HIS A 399 -4.09 13.09 -41.06
C HIS A 399 -3.00 13.30 -40.01
N VAL A 400 -1.78 12.81 -40.26
CA VAL A 400 -0.60 13.07 -39.42
C VAL A 400 -0.07 14.47 -39.74
N PRO A 401 -0.16 15.46 -38.83
CA PRO A 401 0.27 16.84 -39.11
C PRO A 401 1.77 16.92 -39.44
N THR A 402 2.17 17.88 -40.29
CA THR A 402 3.58 18.18 -40.62
C THR A 402 4.31 18.98 -39.54
N ASP A 403 3.63 19.28 -38.43
CA ASP A 403 4.14 20.05 -37.31
C ASP A 403 5.32 19.33 -36.62
N PRO A 404 6.44 20.03 -36.34
CA PRO A 404 7.61 19.46 -35.66
C PRO A 404 7.32 18.76 -34.34
N ARG A 405 6.26 19.15 -33.61
CA ARG A 405 5.81 18.53 -32.34
C ARG A 405 5.36 17.07 -32.48
N TYR A 406 5.20 16.58 -33.71
CA TYR A 406 4.77 15.21 -34.03
C TYR A 406 5.92 14.34 -34.56
N THR A 407 7.18 14.80 -34.50
CA THR A 407 8.35 14.10 -35.07
C THR A 407 8.64 12.75 -34.42
N PHE A 408 8.53 12.62 -33.09
CA PHE A 408 8.69 11.34 -32.38
C PHE A 408 7.61 10.30 -32.75
N LEU A 409 6.47 10.78 -33.27
CA LEU A 409 5.34 9.96 -33.66
C LEU A 409 5.48 9.39 -35.07
N LYS A 410 6.45 9.85 -35.87
CA LYS A 410 6.79 9.22 -37.15
C LYS A 410 7.48 7.85 -36.95
N ASP A 411 8.19 7.66 -35.84
CA ASP A 411 8.91 6.40 -35.54
C ASP A 411 8.01 5.32 -34.91
N LYS A 412 6.95 5.72 -34.19
CA LYS A 412 5.88 4.82 -33.75
C LYS A 412 4.72 4.88 -34.73
N GLN A 413 4.69 4.02 -35.75
CA GLN A 413 3.61 3.89 -36.76
C GLN A 413 2.21 4.29 -36.25
N TYR A 414 1.80 5.55 -36.46
CA TYR A 414 0.42 5.98 -36.29
C TYR A 414 -0.36 5.52 -37.51
N THR A 415 -1.47 4.82 -37.29
CA THR A 415 -2.33 4.38 -38.38
C THR A 415 -3.32 5.50 -38.70
N ASP A 416 -3.48 5.81 -39.98
CA ASP A 416 -4.57 6.66 -40.42
C ASP A 416 -5.88 6.02 -39.97
N LEU A 417 -6.70 6.77 -39.24
CA LEU A 417 -8.02 6.32 -38.78
C LEU A 417 -8.92 5.89 -39.96
N ALA A 418 -8.66 6.38 -41.18
CA ALA A 418 -9.33 5.95 -42.40
C ALA A 418 -8.98 4.51 -42.83
N LEU A 419 -7.83 3.96 -42.39
CA LEU A 419 -7.36 2.62 -42.77
C LEU A 419 -7.84 1.51 -41.82
N GLY A 420 -8.50 1.84 -40.70
CA GLY A 420 -9.12 0.85 -39.81
C GLY A 420 -8.13 -0.05 -39.03
N GLU A 421 -6.84 0.27 -39.03
CA GLU A 421 -5.79 -0.54 -38.41
C GLU A 421 -5.59 -0.25 -36.91
N LYS A 422 -5.15 -1.27 -36.15
CA LYS A 422 -4.86 -1.20 -34.70
C LYS A 422 -3.54 -0.46 -34.42
N GLY A 423 -3.54 0.86 -34.56
CA GLY A 423 -2.40 1.73 -34.22
C GLY A 423 -2.74 2.81 -33.18
N LEU A 424 -1.76 3.64 -32.84
CA LEU A 424 -1.96 4.84 -32.02
C LEU A 424 -2.80 5.86 -32.80
N LYS A 425 -3.76 6.51 -32.13
CA LYS A 425 -4.67 7.48 -32.75
C LYS A 425 -4.09 8.89 -32.69
N VAL A 426 -4.11 9.61 -33.81
CA VAL A 426 -3.57 10.97 -33.92
C VAL A 426 -4.57 11.97 -33.31
N PRO A 427 -4.21 12.73 -32.25
CA PRO A 427 -5.08 13.79 -31.73
C PRO A 427 -5.15 14.98 -32.68
N SER A 428 -6.25 15.73 -32.66
CA SER A 428 -6.32 17.00 -33.40
C SER A 428 -5.39 18.05 -32.80
N THR A 429 -4.91 18.99 -33.62
CA THR A 429 -4.03 20.08 -33.16
C THR A 429 -4.68 20.91 -32.06
N ALA A 430 -5.99 21.19 -32.16
CA ALA A 430 -6.75 21.88 -31.13
C ALA A 430 -6.77 21.14 -29.78
N LEU A 431 -6.82 19.80 -29.78
CA LEU A 431 -6.74 19.02 -28.55
C LEU A 431 -5.32 19.05 -27.97
N VAL A 432 -4.30 18.99 -28.83
CA VAL A 432 -2.90 19.13 -28.40
C VAL A 432 -2.69 20.51 -27.78
N ASP A 433 -3.17 21.58 -28.41
CA ASP A 433 -3.05 22.95 -27.88
C ASP A 433 -3.81 23.12 -26.56
N LEU A 434 -4.97 22.49 -26.40
CA LEU A 434 -5.69 22.43 -25.13
C LEU A 434 -4.89 21.69 -24.04
N VAL A 435 -4.27 20.55 -24.38
CA VAL A 435 -3.44 19.78 -23.44
C VAL A 435 -2.15 20.54 -23.09
N VAL A 436 -1.57 21.25 -24.05
CA VAL A 436 -0.44 22.16 -23.82
C VAL A 436 -0.85 23.33 -22.94
N ALA A 437 -2.02 23.93 -23.16
CA ALA A 437 -2.55 24.98 -22.30
C ALA A 437 -2.88 24.48 -20.89
N LEU A 438 -3.44 23.27 -20.77
CA LEU A 438 -3.67 22.60 -19.48
C LEU A 438 -2.36 22.31 -18.77
N GLU A 439 -1.33 21.86 -19.49
CA GLU A 439 -0.02 21.59 -18.92
C GLU A 439 0.70 22.88 -18.53
N ALA A 440 0.63 23.93 -19.35
CA ALA A 440 1.15 25.24 -19.03
C ALA A 440 0.41 25.84 -17.83
N ASN A 441 -0.90 25.65 -17.74
CA ASN A 441 -1.71 26.08 -16.59
C ASN A 441 -1.37 25.26 -15.34
N PHE A 442 -1.18 23.96 -15.49
CA PHE A 442 -0.68 23.05 -14.45
C PHE A 442 0.70 23.52 -13.96
N ARG A 443 1.66 23.78 -14.85
CA ARG A 443 2.99 24.36 -14.52
C ARG A 443 2.87 25.73 -13.85
N LYS A 444 2.03 26.63 -14.36
CA LYS A 444 1.78 27.98 -13.79
C LYS A 444 1.28 27.90 -12.35
N HIS A 445 0.41 26.94 -12.04
CA HIS A 445 -0.14 26.74 -10.69
C HIS A 445 0.70 25.81 -9.81
N ILE A 446 1.66 25.08 -10.38
CA ILE A 446 2.59 24.16 -9.69
C ILE A 446 3.98 24.76 -9.51
N ASN A 447 4.21 25.99 -9.99
CA ASN A 447 5.42 26.76 -9.71
C ASN A 447 5.44 27.25 -8.27
N GLY A 448 5.76 26.32 -7.37
CA GLY A 448 5.93 26.56 -5.94
C GLY A 448 4.95 25.75 -5.11
N VAL A 449 5.51 24.76 -4.41
CA VAL A 449 4.95 24.11 -3.22
C VAL A 449 3.88 23.05 -3.51
N VAL A 450 4.36 21.79 -3.50
CA VAL A 450 3.85 20.72 -2.64
C VAL A 450 2.46 20.97 -2.07
N HIS A 451 1.44 20.62 -2.85
CA HIS A 451 0.09 20.76 -2.38
C HIS A 451 -0.21 19.72 -1.29
N SER A 452 -0.71 20.21 -0.15
CA SER A 452 -1.51 19.41 0.77
C SER A 452 -2.81 18.99 0.09
N VAL A 453 -3.39 17.88 0.57
CA VAL A 453 -4.69 17.28 0.17
C VAL A 453 -5.65 18.28 -0.47
N GLY A 454 -6.23 17.93 -1.63
CA GLY A 454 -7.19 18.78 -2.34
C GLY A 454 -6.68 19.36 -3.66
N LEU A 455 -5.63 18.79 -4.27
CA LEU A 455 -5.01 19.31 -5.48
C LEU A 455 -5.97 19.25 -6.67
N GLY A 456 -6.70 18.14 -6.83
CA GLY A 456 -7.69 18.00 -7.89
C GLY A 456 -8.71 19.14 -7.87
N LYS A 457 -9.27 19.44 -6.70
CA LYS A 457 -10.29 20.50 -6.55
C LYS A 457 -9.73 21.90 -6.82
N LYS A 458 -8.47 22.17 -6.45
CA LYS A 458 -7.80 23.46 -6.71
C LYS A 458 -7.54 23.67 -8.20
N LEU A 459 -7.06 22.66 -8.90
CA LEU A 459 -6.82 22.72 -10.35
C LEU A 459 -8.11 22.91 -11.16
N PHE A 460 -9.23 22.32 -10.71
CA PHE A 460 -10.53 22.51 -11.37
C PHE A 460 -11.18 23.88 -11.13
N THR A 461 -10.73 24.63 -10.11
CA THR A 461 -11.32 25.93 -9.72
C THR A 461 -10.46 27.13 -10.11
N SER A 462 -9.17 26.94 -10.42
CA SER A 462 -8.33 27.95 -11.07
C SER A 462 -8.80 28.16 -12.51
N GLY A 463 -9.25 29.37 -12.85
CA GLY A 463 -9.73 29.71 -14.20
C GLY A 463 -8.72 29.33 -15.29
N MET A 464 -9.19 28.72 -16.37
CA MET A 464 -8.38 28.37 -17.53
C MET A 464 -8.25 29.60 -18.45
N GLU A 465 -7.06 30.18 -18.54
CA GLU A 465 -6.73 31.12 -19.63
C GLU A 465 -6.17 30.31 -20.80
N VAL A 466 -7.01 29.98 -21.77
CA VAL A 466 -6.56 29.40 -23.04
C VAL A 466 -6.12 30.57 -23.93
N VAL A 467 -4.81 30.79 -24.05
CA VAL A 467 -4.27 31.67 -25.09
C VAL A 467 -4.22 30.86 -26.38
N MET A 468 -5.25 31.02 -27.21
CA MET A 468 -5.21 30.52 -28.58
C MET A 468 -4.21 31.37 -29.37
N TYR A 469 -3.09 30.77 -29.77
CA TYR A 469 -2.27 31.35 -30.84
C TYR A 469 -3.02 31.11 -32.15
N VAL A 470 -3.53 32.20 -32.74
CA VAL A 470 -4.16 32.20 -34.08
C VAL A 470 -3.08 32.11 -35.15
#